data_AF-A0A6J7TME0-F1
#
_entry.id   AF-A0A6J7TME0-F1
#
_cell.length_a   1.000
_cell.length_b   1.000
_cell.length_c   1.000
_cell.angle_alpha   90.00
_cell.angle_beta   90.00
_cell.angle_gamma   90.00
#
_symmetry.space_group_name_H-M   'P 1'
#
loop_
_entity.id
_entity.type
_entity.pdbx_description
1 polymer ?
#
loop_
_entity_poly.entity_id
_entity_poly.type
_entity_poly.pdbx_seq_one_letter_code
_entity_poly.pdbx_strand_id
1 'polypeptide(L)'
;MTAKGAVNTVQSFNPSTFGQNVKKYLLGADGKSNGFFPASDTGCKDNFLAGKVPFAVIGNWEWADYVAKGFTMNLMPVPGVADGTYGHMFGSVSGALLTTFAAKHGTEAGAKSLLTNFFASTDGQVRYQALEKRPPAEKGAQSDSTVSAAQRGFGSAASLAGIPQIGAFLNSNKGGANYWDSAPAFWTAVLIDGKDPVKEASKLAAIWRVNVEAGKADL
;
A
#
# COMPACT_ATOMS: atom_id res chain seq x y z
N MET A 1 -2.71 9.47 10.70
CA MET A 1 -3.41 10.72 10.33
C MET A 1 -4.35 11.09 11.46
N THR A 2 -4.59 12.37 11.72
CA THR A 2 -5.61 12.80 12.69
C THR A 2 -7.00 12.58 12.12
N ALA A 3 -8.05 12.67 12.95
CA ALA A 3 -9.44 12.61 12.48
C ALA A 3 -9.78 13.70 11.43
N LYS A 4 -8.96 14.74 11.30
CA LYS A 4 -9.07 15.81 10.31
C LYS A 4 -8.20 15.59 9.06
N GLY A 5 -7.61 14.40 8.91
CA GLY A 5 -6.74 14.06 7.78
C GLY A 5 -5.33 14.66 7.84
N ALA A 6 -4.94 15.29 8.96
CA ALA A 6 -3.60 15.83 9.10
C ALA A 6 -2.58 14.71 9.33
N VAL A 7 -1.39 14.85 8.75
CA VAL A 7 -0.31 13.91 8.95
C VAL A 7 0.18 13.99 10.39
N ASN A 8 0.31 12.84 11.07
CA ASN A 8 0.96 12.79 12.38
C ASN A 8 2.46 12.67 12.15
N THR A 9 3.18 13.75 12.42
CA THR A 9 4.62 13.85 12.16
C THR A 9 5.47 13.72 13.43
N VAL A 10 4.84 13.52 14.59
CA VAL A 10 5.50 13.47 15.90
C VAL A 10 5.59 12.06 16.47
N GLN A 11 4.75 11.14 15.98
CA GLN A 11 4.66 9.78 16.50
C GLN A 11 5.13 8.76 15.46
N SER A 12 6.04 7.87 15.88
CA SER A 12 6.31 6.60 15.21
C SER A 12 5.57 5.47 15.94
N PHE A 13 5.50 4.28 15.33
CA PHE A 13 4.93 3.11 16.00
C PHE A 13 5.73 2.77 17.27
N ASN A 14 5.08 2.15 18.27
CA ASN A 14 5.78 1.69 19.47
C ASN A 14 6.56 0.41 19.15
N PRO A 15 7.90 0.43 19.14
CA PRO A 15 8.70 -0.71 18.72
C PRO A 15 8.62 -1.89 19.68
N SER A 16 8.41 -1.64 20.98
CA SER A 16 8.23 -2.69 21.98
C SER A 16 6.91 -3.43 21.74
N THR A 17 5.80 -2.71 21.63
CA THR A 17 4.49 -3.31 21.34
C THR A 17 4.50 -4.05 20.00
N PHE A 18 5.05 -3.43 18.96
CA PHE A 18 5.12 -4.06 17.64
C PHE A 18 5.99 -5.33 17.66
N GLY A 19 7.21 -5.27 18.20
CA GLY A 19 8.09 -6.42 18.29
C GLY A 19 7.51 -7.56 19.14
N GLN A 20 6.80 -7.25 20.23
CA GLN A 20 6.11 -8.27 21.04
C GLN A 20 4.95 -8.91 20.28
N ASN A 21 4.20 -8.14 19.49
CA ASN A 21 3.16 -8.70 18.63
C ASN A 21 3.75 -9.61 17.55
N VAL A 22 4.88 -9.25 16.93
CA VAL A 22 5.59 -10.12 15.98
C VAL A 22 6.01 -11.43 16.65
N LYS A 23 6.62 -11.37 17.84
CA LYS A 23 6.97 -12.57 18.62
C LYS A 23 5.76 -13.44 18.91
N LYS A 24 4.67 -12.84 19.36
CA LYS A 24 3.47 -13.56 19.80
C LYS A 24 2.69 -14.21 18.65
N TYR A 25 2.56 -13.50 17.54
CA TYR A 25 1.61 -13.88 16.48
C TYR A 25 2.28 -14.43 15.21
N LEU A 26 3.57 -14.17 14.99
CA LEU A 26 4.27 -14.56 13.76
C LEU A 26 5.41 -15.55 13.98
N LEU A 27 5.85 -15.75 15.23
CA LEU A 27 6.91 -16.70 15.55
C LEU A 27 6.39 -17.90 16.35
N GLY A 28 6.95 -19.07 16.09
CA GLY A 28 6.75 -20.29 16.87
C GLY A 28 7.59 -20.30 18.15
N ALA A 29 7.40 -21.34 18.97
CA ALA A 29 8.16 -21.52 20.21
C ALA A 29 9.68 -21.70 19.97
N ASP A 30 10.08 -22.11 18.76
CA ASP A 30 11.46 -22.23 18.32
C ASP A 30 12.06 -20.90 17.81
N GLY A 31 11.29 -19.81 17.89
CA GLY A 31 11.70 -18.48 17.42
C GLY A 31 11.70 -18.31 15.90
N LYS A 32 11.21 -19.28 15.14
CA LYS A 32 11.10 -19.21 13.67
C LYS A 32 9.71 -18.74 13.23
N SER A 33 9.58 -18.30 11.98
CA SER A 33 8.27 -17.97 11.41
C SER A 33 7.29 -19.15 11.56
N ASN A 34 6.06 -18.85 12.00
CA ASN A 34 4.98 -19.84 12.08
C ASN A 34 4.29 -20.10 10.73
N GLY A 35 4.78 -19.50 9.63
CA GLY A 35 4.25 -19.67 8.28
C GLY A 35 2.98 -18.85 8.00
N PHE A 36 2.44 -18.09 8.97
CA PHE A 36 1.29 -17.22 8.73
C PHE A 36 1.64 -16.07 7.78
N PHE A 37 2.85 -15.52 7.90
CA PHE A 37 3.34 -14.43 7.08
C PHE A 37 4.76 -14.74 6.58
N PRO A 38 4.98 -14.77 5.25
CA PRO A 38 6.33 -14.93 4.68
C PRO A 38 7.10 -13.61 4.71
N ALA A 39 8.43 -13.69 4.72
CA ALA A 39 9.29 -12.50 4.68
C ALA A 39 9.32 -11.79 3.31
N SER A 40 8.89 -12.49 2.25
CA SER A 40 8.74 -11.99 0.88
C SER A 40 7.41 -12.47 0.31
N ASP A 41 6.89 -11.70 -0.65
CA ASP A 41 5.74 -12.02 -1.49
C ASP A 41 5.98 -13.17 -2.48
N THR A 42 7.22 -13.66 -2.61
CA THR A 42 7.58 -14.77 -3.51
C THR A 42 6.74 -16.02 -3.20
N GLY A 43 5.99 -16.49 -4.20
CA GLY A 43 5.19 -17.72 -4.12
C GLY A 43 3.83 -17.58 -3.42
N CYS A 44 3.48 -16.42 -2.87
CA CYS A 44 2.18 -16.20 -2.23
C CYS A 44 1.02 -16.42 -3.20
N LYS A 45 1.09 -15.80 -4.37
CA LYS A 45 0.10 -15.94 -5.44
C LYS A 45 -0.03 -17.39 -5.91
N ASP A 46 1.10 -18.05 -6.20
CA ASP A 46 1.09 -19.43 -6.68
C ASP A 46 0.49 -20.39 -5.64
N ASN A 47 0.82 -20.21 -4.35
CA ASN A 47 0.25 -21.01 -3.27
C ASN A 47 -1.25 -20.81 -3.14
N PHE A 48 -1.75 -19.57 -3.28
CA PHE A 48 -3.19 -19.31 -3.25
C PHE A 48 -3.89 -19.91 -4.49
N LEU A 49 -3.35 -19.69 -5.69
CA LEU A 49 -3.90 -20.25 -6.92
C LEU A 49 -3.87 -21.79 -6.93
N ALA A 50 -2.91 -22.41 -6.23
CA ALA A 50 -2.84 -23.85 -6.02
C ALA A 50 -3.72 -24.36 -4.85
N GLY A 51 -4.48 -23.48 -4.18
CA GLY A 51 -5.37 -23.84 -3.06
C GLY A 51 -4.63 -24.27 -1.78
N LYS A 52 -3.34 -23.94 -1.65
CA LYS A 52 -2.53 -24.30 -0.48
C LYS A 52 -2.73 -23.36 0.71
N VAL A 53 -3.22 -22.15 0.44
CA VAL A 53 -3.55 -21.15 1.47
C VAL A 53 -4.96 -20.60 1.24
N PRO A 54 -5.74 -20.35 2.30
CA PRO A 54 -7.15 -19.96 2.17
C PRO A 54 -7.36 -18.46 1.90
N PHE A 55 -6.33 -17.64 2.07
CA PHE A 55 -6.37 -16.20 1.83
C PHE A 55 -5.09 -15.71 1.15
N ALA A 56 -5.19 -14.60 0.44
CA ALA A 56 -4.06 -13.88 -0.14
C ALA A 56 -4.24 -12.37 0.12
N VAL A 57 -3.16 -11.71 0.51
CA VAL A 57 -3.08 -10.25 0.51
C VAL A 57 -2.59 -9.84 -0.87
N ILE A 58 -3.45 -9.20 -1.66
CA ILE A 58 -3.19 -8.93 -3.08
C ILE A 58 -3.23 -7.44 -3.40
N GLY A 59 -2.56 -7.09 -4.50
CA GLY A 59 -2.62 -5.76 -5.10
C GLY A 59 -3.55 -5.68 -6.32
N ASN A 60 -3.93 -4.47 -6.70
CA ASN A 60 -4.77 -4.23 -7.87
C ASN A 60 -4.05 -4.50 -9.21
N TRP A 61 -2.74 -4.78 -9.21
CA TRP A 61 -1.96 -5.10 -10.41
C TRP A 61 -2.11 -6.57 -10.86
N GLU A 62 -2.63 -7.45 -10.01
CA GLU A 62 -2.60 -8.91 -10.26
C GLU A 62 -3.97 -9.59 -10.23
N TRP A 63 -5.06 -8.86 -9.91
CA TRP A 63 -6.40 -9.45 -9.74
C TRP A 63 -6.90 -10.21 -10.97
N ALA A 64 -6.50 -9.79 -12.17
CA ALA A 64 -6.93 -10.41 -13.42
C ALA A 64 -6.49 -11.87 -13.52
N ASP A 65 -5.33 -12.23 -12.94
CA ASP A 65 -4.82 -13.59 -12.97
C ASP A 65 -5.64 -14.54 -12.08
N TYR A 66 -6.18 -14.01 -10.98
CA TYR A 66 -7.09 -14.75 -10.11
C TYR A 66 -8.44 -14.99 -10.80
N VAL A 67 -9.00 -13.97 -11.45
CA VAL A 67 -10.24 -14.12 -12.23
C VAL A 67 -10.05 -15.11 -13.37
N ALA A 68 -8.91 -15.08 -14.06
CA ALA A 68 -8.59 -16.04 -15.12
C ALA A 68 -8.49 -17.48 -14.61
N LYS A 69 -8.21 -17.68 -13.32
CA LYS A 69 -8.21 -18.97 -12.63
C LYS A 69 -9.57 -19.34 -12.01
N GLY A 70 -10.61 -18.55 -12.26
CA GLY A 70 -11.99 -18.80 -11.82
C GLY A 70 -12.32 -18.27 -10.43
N PHE A 71 -11.45 -17.47 -9.81
CA PHE A 71 -11.74 -16.87 -8.51
C PHE A 71 -12.66 -15.65 -8.64
N THR A 72 -13.68 -15.60 -7.78
CA THR A 72 -14.51 -14.40 -7.62
C THR A 72 -13.79 -13.36 -6.75
N MET A 73 -13.77 -12.10 -7.19
CA MET A 73 -13.12 -11.00 -6.47
C MET A 73 -13.98 -10.47 -5.33
N ASN A 74 -14.08 -11.27 -4.26
CA ASN A 74 -14.66 -10.87 -2.97
C ASN A 74 -13.56 -10.28 -2.09
N LEU A 75 -13.23 -9.01 -2.32
CA LEU A 75 -12.16 -8.32 -1.60
C LEU A 75 -12.68 -7.71 -0.31
N MET A 76 -11.85 -7.75 0.73
CA MET A 76 -12.07 -7.06 1.99
C MET A 76 -10.75 -6.41 2.45
N PRO A 77 -10.80 -5.39 3.32
CA PRO A 77 -9.62 -4.97 4.04
C PRO A 77 -8.99 -6.15 4.78
N VAL A 78 -7.67 -6.12 4.96
CA VAL A 78 -7.00 -7.08 5.85
C VAL A 78 -7.64 -6.95 7.24
N PRO A 79 -8.08 -8.05 7.87
CA PRO A 79 -8.64 -7.99 9.21
C PRO A 79 -7.66 -7.36 10.21
N GLY A 80 -8.20 -6.58 11.15
CA GLY A 80 -7.42 -6.03 12.26
C GLY A 80 -7.16 -7.09 13.34
N VAL A 81 -6.32 -6.73 14.32
CA VAL A 81 -6.01 -7.61 15.46
C VAL A 81 -7.16 -7.74 16.46
N ALA A 82 -8.13 -6.82 16.40
CA ALA A 82 -9.35 -6.84 17.20
C ALA A 82 -10.57 -7.13 16.31
N ASP A 83 -11.55 -7.84 16.85
CA ASP A 83 -12.78 -8.14 16.13
C ASP A 83 -13.50 -6.85 15.69
N GLY A 84 -14.10 -6.89 14.51
CA GLY A 84 -14.75 -5.74 13.87
C GLY A 84 -13.82 -4.60 13.43
N THR A 85 -12.49 -4.77 13.53
CA THR A 85 -11.51 -3.77 13.07
C THR A 85 -10.80 -4.20 11.80
N TYR A 86 -10.22 -3.22 11.09
CA TYR A 86 -9.41 -3.45 9.89
C TYR A 86 -7.96 -3.09 10.15
N GLY A 87 -7.04 -3.85 9.55
CA GLY A 87 -5.67 -3.44 9.37
C GLY A 87 -5.60 -2.31 8.34
N HIS A 88 -4.77 -1.30 8.61
CA HIS A 88 -4.56 -0.21 7.68
C HIS A 88 -3.56 -0.60 6.59
N MET A 89 -3.95 -0.41 5.34
CA MET A 89 -3.10 -0.59 4.17
C MET A 89 -2.87 0.74 3.46
N PHE A 90 -1.84 0.80 2.64
CA PHE A 90 -1.65 1.97 1.79
C PHE A 90 -2.77 2.07 0.74
N GLY A 91 -3.48 3.20 0.75
CA GLY A 91 -4.36 3.64 -0.32
C GLY A 91 -3.56 4.52 -1.29
N SER A 92 -3.01 3.92 -2.34
CA SER A 92 -2.20 4.63 -3.34
C SER A 92 -3.09 5.25 -4.41
N VAL A 93 -2.70 6.44 -4.88
CA VAL A 93 -3.33 7.11 -6.03
C VAL A 93 -2.30 7.22 -7.15
N SER A 94 -2.69 6.83 -8.35
CA SER A 94 -1.92 7.14 -9.57
C SER A 94 -2.43 8.46 -10.15
N GLY A 95 -1.54 9.43 -10.29
CA GLY A 95 -1.84 10.75 -10.85
C GLY A 95 -1.06 11.01 -12.13
N ALA A 96 -1.70 11.66 -13.10
CA ALA A 96 -1.01 12.28 -14.22
C ALA A 96 -0.48 13.64 -13.78
N LEU A 97 0.82 13.88 -13.97
CA LEU A 97 1.53 15.06 -13.48
C LEU A 97 2.06 15.90 -14.65
N LEU A 98 2.06 17.22 -14.49
CA LEU A 98 2.66 18.15 -15.46
C LEU A 98 4.12 18.42 -15.10
N THR A 99 5.03 18.21 -16.04
CA THR A 99 6.44 18.60 -15.89
C THR A 99 6.63 20.10 -16.08
N THR A 100 7.54 20.70 -15.31
CA THR A 100 7.97 22.10 -15.50
C THR A 100 8.69 22.34 -16.84
N PHE A 101 9.11 21.26 -17.51
CA PHE A 101 9.66 21.30 -18.87
C PHE A 101 8.63 21.81 -19.89
N ALA A 102 7.34 21.50 -19.73
CA ALA A 102 6.30 21.88 -20.70
C ALA A 102 6.22 23.40 -20.91
N ALA A 103 6.40 24.17 -19.83
CA ALA A 103 6.43 25.64 -19.87
C ALA A 103 7.63 26.16 -20.69
N LYS A 104 8.82 25.60 -20.46
CA LYS A 104 10.05 25.99 -21.17
C LYS A 104 10.01 25.67 -22.67
N HIS A 105 9.15 24.77 -23.09
CA HIS A 105 9.05 24.28 -24.47
C HIS A 105 7.72 24.63 -25.15
N GLY A 106 6.93 25.55 -24.58
CA GLY A 106 5.72 26.07 -25.23
C GLY A 106 4.57 25.06 -25.39
N THR A 107 4.59 23.94 -24.66
CA THR A 107 3.57 22.87 -24.73
C THR A 107 2.64 22.84 -23.52
N GLU A 108 2.82 23.75 -22.57
CA GLU A 108 2.11 23.78 -21.30
C GLU A 108 0.58 23.83 -21.45
N ALA A 109 0.05 24.64 -22.37
CA ALA A 109 -1.39 24.75 -22.57
C ALA A 109 -2.02 23.43 -23.03
N GLY A 110 -1.38 22.74 -23.98
CA GLY A 110 -1.83 21.43 -24.46
C GLY A 110 -1.74 20.36 -23.38
N ALA A 111 -0.65 20.35 -22.62
CA ALA A 111 -0.48 19.40 -21.52
C ALA A 111 -1.50 19.63 -20.39
N LYS A 112 -1.80 20.89 -20.03
CA LYS A 112 -2.88 21.22 -19.09
C LYS A 112 -4.24 20.77 -19.60
N SER A 113 -4.53 21.04 -20.87
CA SER A 113 -5.78 20.60 -21.52
C SER A 113 -5.95 19.08 -21.43
N LEU A 114 -4.89 18.30 -21.70
CA LEU A 114 -4.95 16.84 -21.57
C LEU A 114 -5.23 16.41 -20.12
N LEU A 115 -4.55 17.02 -19.14
CA LEU A 115 -4.77 16.70 -17.73
C LEU A 115 -6.20 17.00 -17.28
N THR A 116 -6.75 18.15 -17.64
CA THR A 116 -8.09 18.57 -17.18
C THR A 116 -9.21 17.92 -17.96
N ASN A 117 -9.06 17.79 -19.28
CA ASN A 117 -10.17 17.39 -20.15
C ASN A 117 -10.22 15.87 -20.37
N PHE A 118 -9.09 15.18 -20.21
CA PHE A 118 -9.04 13.72 -20.26
C PHE A 118 -8.83 13.10 -18.88
N PHE A 119 -7.67 13.27 -18.26
CA PHE A 119 -7.35 12.53 -17.02
C PHE A 119 -8.25 12.88 -15.82
N ALA A 120 -8.77 14.11 -15.75
CA ALA A 120 -9.68 14.53 -14.69
C ALA A 120 -11.17 14.39 -15.04
N SER A 121 -11.52 14.04 -16.29
CA SER A 121 -12.92 13.92 -16.69
C SER A 121 -13.47 12.53 -16.41
N THR A 122 -14.79 12.42 -16.24
CA THR A 122 -15.48 11.15 -16.05
C THR A 122 -15.22 10.19 -17.21
N ASP A 123 -15.44 10.63 -18.45
CA ASP A 123 -15.22 9.80 -19.65
C ASP A 123 -13.75 9.37 -19.79
N GLY A 124 -12.80 10.27 -19.54
CA GLY A 124 -11.39 9.92 -19.61
C GLY A 124 -10.96 8.95 -18.51
N GLN A 125 -11.47 9.08 -17.29
CA GLN A 125 -11.23 8.11 -16.20
C GLN A 125 -11.84 6.74 -16.52
N VAL A 126 -13.06 6.67 -17.06
CA VAL A 126 -13.67 5.40 -17.50
C VAL A 126 -12.78 4.71 -18.54
N ARG A 127 -12.38 5.45 -19.59
CA ARG A 127 -11.52 4.92 -20.67
C ARG A 127 -10.15 4.50 -20.17
N TYR A 128 -9.51 5.32 -19.34
CA TYR A 128 -8.19 5.05 -18.81
C TYR A 128 -8.19 3.82 -17.90
N GLN A 129 -9.18 3.71 -17.00
CA GLN A 129 -9.27 2.59 -16.07
C GLN A 129 -9.76 1.29 -16.69
N ALA A 130 -10.38 1.32 -17.88
CA ALA A 130 -10.60 0.11 -18.66
C ALA A 130 -9.28 -0.58 -19.08
N LEU A 131 -8.21 0.21 -19.25
CA LEU A 131 -6.87 -0.29 -19.59
C LEU A 131 -6.02 -0.59 -18.35
N GLU A 132 -5.94 0.38 -17.44
CA GLU A 132 -5.14 0.27 -16.21
C GLU A 132 -5.73 -0.69 -15.18
N LYS A 133 -7.04 -0.98 -15.28
CA LYS A 133 -7.77 -1.91 -14.42
C LYS A 133 -7.69 -1.54 -12.92
N ARG A 134 -7.46 -0.27 -12.59
CA ARG A 134 -7.46 0.24 -11.21
C ARG A 134 -8.80 0.90 -10.87
N PRO A 135 -9.14 1.05 -9.58
CA PRO A 135 -10.33 1.81 -9.20
C PRO A 135 -10.24 3.26 -9.71
N PRO A 136 -11.29 3.80 -10.38
CA PRO A 136 -11.30 5.21 -10.76
C PRO A 136 -11.27 6.13 -9.54
N ALA A 137 -10.55 7.24 -9.63
CA ALA A 137 -10.51 8.26 -8.57
C ALA A 137 -11.70 9.23 -8.66
N GLU A 138 -12.21 9.47 -9.86
CA GLU A 138 -13.34 10.35 -10.13
C GLU A 138 -14.66 9.66 -9.79
N LYS A 139 -15.55 10.35 -9.05
CA LYS A 139 -16.77 9.76 -8.47
C LYS A 139 -17.80 9.36 -9.53
N GLY A 140 -17.94 10.13 -10.61
CA GLY A 140 -18.78 9.78 -11.74
C GLY A 140 -18.30 8.48 -12.39
N ALA A 141 -17.00 8.37 -12.65
CA ALA A 141 -16.39 7.19 -13.25
C ALA A 141 -16.54 5.94 -12.37
N GLN A 142 -16.49 6.08 -11.04
CA GLN A 142 -16.75 4.97 -10.11
C GLN A 142 -18.16 4.37 -10.25
N SER A 143 -19.12 5.18 -10.70
CA SER A 143 -20.53 4.78 -10.88
C SER A 143 -20.80 4.18 -12.26
N ASP A 144 -19.82 4.18 -13.17
CA ASP A 144 -19.98 3.63 -14.51
C ASP A 144 -20.16 2.10 -14.46
N SER A 145 -21.10 1.60 -15.26
CA SER A 145 -21.43 0.17 -15.32
C SER A 145 -20.27 -0.72 -15.79
N THR A 146 -19.31 -0.17 -16.53
CA THR A 146 -18.14 -0.89 -17.05
C THR A 146 -17.04 -1.10 -16.02
N VAL A 147 -17.09 -0.40 -14.88
CA VAL A 147 -16.16 -0.67 -13.77
C VAL A 147 -16.36 -2.12 -13.33
N SER A 148 -15.27 -2.87 -13.22
CA SER A 148 -15.33 -4.28 -12.84
C SER A 148 -15.65 -4.46 -11.36
N ALA A 149 -16.13 -5.66 -11.00
CA ALA A 149 -16.31 -6.04 -9.59
C ALA A 149 -14.98 -5.95 -8.81
N ALA A 150 -13.85 -6.28 -9.44
CA ALA A 150 -12.53 -6.17 -8.83
C ALA A 150 -12.17 -4.71 -8.50
N GLN A 151 -12.36 -3.79 -9.46
CA GLN A 151 -12.12 -2.36 -9.25
C GLN A 151 -13.00 -1.79 -8.13
N ARG A 152 -14.28 -2.17 -8.09
CA ARG A 152 -15.17 -1.80 -6.98
C ARG A 152 -14.67 -2.37 -5.65
N GLY A 153 -14.30 -3.65 -5.61
CA GLY A 153 -13.79 -4.32 -4.40
C GLY A 153 -12.55 -3.64 -3.82
N PHE A 154 -11.56 -3.31 -4.65
CA PHE A 154 -10.38 -2.56 -4.19
C PHE A 154 -10.74 -1.14 -3.73
N GLY A 155 -11.62 -0.45 -4.46
CA GLY A 155 -12.10 0.88 -4.06
C GLY A 155 -12.80 0.86 -2.70
N SER A 156 -13.68 -0.12 -2.46
CA SER A 156 -14.36 -0.31 -1.17
C SER A 156 -13.42 -0.71 -0.05
N ALA A 157 -12.45 -1.61 -0.29
CA ALA A 157 -11.47 -1.96 0.73
C ALA A 157 -10.60 -0.76 1.11
N ALA A 158 -10.16 0.03 0.12
CA ALA A 158 -9.38 1.24 0.36
C ALA A 158 -10.18 2.33 1.06
N SER A 159 -11.49 2.49 0.81
CA SER A 159 -12.31 3.49 1.50
C SER A 159 -12.52 3.18 2.98
N LEU A 160 -12.48 1.91 3.37
CA LEU A 160 -12.66 1.46 4.75
C LEU A 160 -11.38 1.56 5.59
N ALA A 161 -10.22 1.29 4.99
CA ALA A 161 -8.98 1.08 5.75
C ALA A 161 -7.73 1.74 5.16
N GLY A 162 -7.83 2.33 3.96
CA GLY A 162 -6.73 2.93 3.25
C GLY A 162 -6.17 4.17 3.94
N ILE A 163 -4.84 4.21 4.07
CA ILE A 163 -4.09 5.41 4.47
C ILE A 163 -3.26 5.93 3.29
N PRO A 164 -3.25 7.24 3.01
CA PRO A 164 -2.44 7.78 1.91
C PRO A 164 -0.96 7.48 2.08
N GLN A 165 -0.30 7.12 0.97
CA GLN A 165 1.16 7.08 0.91
C GLN A 165 1.72 8.49 0.89
N ILE A 166 2.67 8.78 1.78
CA ILE A 166 3.34 10.08 1.85
C ILE A 166 4.75 9.91 1.31
N GLY A 167 4.94 10.23 0.03
CA GLY A 167 6.21 10.04 -0.68
C GLY A 167 7.39 10.72 0.01
N ALA A 168 7.19 11.92 0.56
CA ALA A 168 8.21 12.65 1.32
C ALA A 168 8.80 11.84 2.48
N PHE A 169 7.99 11.00 3.13
CA PHE A 169 8.44 10.17 4.25
C PHE A 169 8.96 8.81 3.76
N LEU A 170 8.22 8.17 2.86
CA LEU A 170 8.49 6.81 2.43
C LEU A 170 9.75 6.71 1.56
N ASN A 171 10.02 7.73 0.75
CA ASN A 171 11.16 7.76 -0.16
C ASN A 171 12.41 8.40 0.45
N SER A 172 12.28 9.11 1.58
CA SER A 172 13.43 9.67 2.29
C SER A 172 14.32 8.56 2.84
N ASN A 173 15.62 8.70 2.69
CA ASN A 173 16.64 7.80 3.23
C ASN A 173 17.50 8.46 4.31
N LYS A 174 17.09 9.61 4.85
CA LYS A 174 17.88 10.38 5.83
C LYS A 174 18.13 9.62 7.14
N GLY A 175 17.25 8.68 7.47
CA GLY A 175 17.42 7.73 8.57
C GLY A 175 18.36 6.56 8.27
N GLY A 176 18.97 6.51 7.09
CA GLY A 176 19.89 5.46 6.63
C GLY A 176 19.30 4.52 5.58
N ALA A 177 17.97 4.40 5.50
CA ALA A 177 17.26 3.63 4.49
C ALA A 177 15.85 4.18 4.29
N ASN A 178 15.30 4.03 3.09
CA ASN A 178 13.90 4.39 2.82
C ASN A 178 12.94 3.28 3.30
N TYR A 179 11.63 3.51 3.21
CA TYR A 179 10.63 2.52 3.62
C TYR A 179 10.75 1.21 2.84
N TRP A 180 10.97 1.31 1.52
CA TRP A 180 11.02 0.19 0.59
C TRP A 180 12.21 -0.74 0.84
N ASP A 181 13.31 -0.22 1.39
CA ASP A 181 14.49 -1.01 1.75
C ASP A 181 14.41 -1.50 3.21
N SER A 182 13.96 -0.64 4.14
CA SER A 182 13.98 -0.95 5.58
C SER A 182 12.87 -1.90 6.03
N ALA A 183 11.68 -1.86 5.41
CA ALA A 183 10.59 -2.77 5.77
C ALA A 183 10.92 -4.24 5.40
N PRO A 184 11.36 -4.57 4.17
CA PRO A 184 11.77 -5.94 3.85
C PRO A 184 12.97 -6.41 4.68
N ALA A 185 13.95 -5.53 4.94
CA ALA A 185 15.10 -5.87 5.77
C ALA A 185 14.69 -6.28 7.20
N PHE A 186 13.70 -5.60 7.79
CA PHE A 186 13.13 -6.00 9.08
C PHE A 186 12.50 -7.40 9.02
N TRP A 187 11.67 -7.67 8.01
CA TRP A 187 10.99 -8.97 7.90
C TRP A 187 11.97 -10.12 7.67
N THR A 188 12.99 -9.94 6.83
CA THR A 188 14.07 -10.92 6.66
C THR A 188 14.81 -11.16 7.98
N ALA A 189 15.19 -10.09 8.68
CA ALA A 189 15.90 -10.20 9.94
C ALA A 189 15.13 -11.02 11.00
N VAL A 190 13.81 -10.84 11.11
CA VAL A 190 13.02 -11.47 12.17
C VAL A 190 12.45 -12.83 11.78
N LEU A 191 12.03 -13.01 10.52
CA LEU A 191 11.35 -14.24 10.07
C LEU A 191 12.32 -15.26 9.47
N ILE A 192 13.50 -14.83 9.00
CA ILE A 192 14.50 -15.71 8.37
C ILE A 192 15.74 -15.80 9.26
N ASP A 193 16.36 -14.67 9.61
CA ASP A 193 17.65 -14.66 10.31
C ASP A 193 17.53 -14.93 11.83
N GLY A 194 16.31 -15.05 12.36
CA GLY A 194 16.05 -15.31 13.78
C GLY A 194 16.47 -14.19 14.72
N LYS A 195 16.54 -12.94 14.26
CA LYS A 195 16.87 -11.78 15.10
C LYS A 195 15.69 -11.38 15.98
N ASP A 196 16.00 -10.82 17.14
CA ASP A 196 15.01 -10.38 18.12
C ASP A 196 14.08 -9.29 17.54
N PRO A 197 12.75 -9.53 17.46
CA PRO A 197 11.84 -8.57 16.85
C PRO A 197 11.76 -7.21 17.55
N VAL A 198 11.98 -7.13 18.86
CA VAL A 198 11.91 -5.85 19.60
C VAL A 198 13.14 -4.99 19.30
N LYS A 199 14.32 -5.61 19.22
CA LYS A 199 15.56 -4.93 18.83
C LYS A 199 15.48 -4.43 17.40
N GLU A 200 15.05 -5.28 16.46
CA GLU A 200 14.94 -4.88 15.05
C GLU A 200 13.83 -3.83 14.83
N ALA A 201 12.71 -3.92 15.55
CA ALA A 201 11.65 -2.91 15.52
C ALA A 201 12.16 -1.54 16.02
N SER A 202 13.03 -1.53 17.02
CA SER A 202 13.60 -0.29 17.56
C SER A 202 14.52 0.40 16.54
N LYS A 203 15.31 -0.37 15.78
CA LYS A 203 16.11 0.16 14.66
C LYS A 203 15.21 0.73 13.58
N LEU A 204 14.19 -0.01 13.17
CA LEU A 204 13.22 0.41 12.16
C LEU A 204 12.52 1.71 12.55
N ALA A 205 12.02 1.79 13.80
CA ALA A 205 11.39 3.00 14.32
C ALA A 205 12.32 4.21 14.36
N ALA A 206 13.62 4.00 14.62
CA ALA A 206 14.62 5.07 14.57
C ALA A 206 14.81 5.59 13.15
N ILE A 207 14.97 4.70 12.15
CA ILE A 207 15.08 5.05 10.73
C ILE A 207 13.86 5.88 10.30
N TRP A 208 12.65 5.36 10.53
CA TRP A 208 11.42 5.98 10.05
C TRP A 208 11.14 7.33 10.72
N ARG A 209 11.49 7.50 12.00
CA ARG A 209 11.35 8.80 12.68
C ARG A 209 12.23 9.88 12.04
N VAL A 210 13.47 9.55 11.67
CA VAL A 210 14.35 10.51 10.97
C VAL A 210 13.82 10.80 9.56
N ASN A 211 13.30 9.80 8.85
CA ASN A 211 12.70 10.01 7.53
C ASN A 211 11.47 10.92 7.59
N VAL A 212 10.59 10.71 8.59
CA VAL A 212 9.43 11.57 8.83
C VAL A 212 9.88 13.00 9.12
N GLU A 213 10.86 13.20 10.01
CA GLU A 213 11.37 14.53 10.34
C GLU A 213 11.88 15.26 9.09
N ALA A 214 12.67 14.58 8.26
CA ALA A 214 13.22 15.18 7.05
C ALA A 214 12.14 15.54 6.03
N GLY A 215 11.12 14.69 5.87
CA GLY A 215 10.05 14.93 4.89
C GLY A 215 9.00 15.94 5.35
N LYS A 216 9.01 16.42 6.60
CA LYS A 216 8.06 17.46 7.06
C LYS A 216 8.18 18.75 6.24
N ALA A 217 9.37 19.05 5.73
CA ALA A 217 9.62 20.24 4.92
C ALA A 217 8.89 20.22 3.57
N ASP A 218 8.41 19.04 3.13
CA ASP A 218 7.76 18.81 1.84
C ASP A 218 6.22 18.67 1.95
N LEU A 219 5.65 18.86 3.15
CA LEU A 219 4.20 18.83 3.42
C LEU A 219 3.60 20.24 3.47
#